data_AF-A0A9D8QGX2-F1
#
_entry.id   AF-A0A9D8QGX2-F1
#
_cell.length_a   1.000
_cell.length_b   1.000
_cell.length_c   1.000
_cell.angle_alpha   90.00
_cell.angle_beta   90.00
_cell.angle_gamma   90.00
#
_symmetry.space_group_name_H-M   'P 1'
#
loop_
_entity.id
_entity.type
_entity.pdbx_description
1 polymer ?
#
loop_
_entity_poly.entity_id
_entity_poly.type
_entity_poly.pdbx_seq_one_letter_code
_entity_poly.pdbx_strand_id
1 'polypeptide(L)' 'MRTNIDLDDDLVAEAMARYGLRTKREAVHFALKQLLGEPLALEDALAMEGSGWEGDLDELRSSRVAGSG' A
#
# COMPACT_ATOMS: atom_id res chain seq x y z
N MET A 1 18.40 -9.31 14.14
CA MET A 1 18.26 -9.93 15.47
C MET A 1 17.29 -11.09 15.36
N ARG A 2 17.54 -12.22 16.03
CA ARG A 2 16.58 -13.33 16.08
C ARG A 2 15.95 -13.35 17.48
N THR A 3 14.63 -13.23 17.51
CA THR A 3 13.83 -13.20 18.74
C THR A 3 12.76 -14.27 18.61
N ASN A 4 12.46 -14.96 19.71
CA ASN A 4 11.35 -15.91 19.76
C ASN A 4 10.16 -15.22 20.43
N ILE A 5 9.04 -15.14 19.72
CA ILE A 5 7.80 -14.52 20.17
C ILE A 5 6.64 -15.40 19.71
N ASP A 6 5.61 -15.53 20.55
CA ASP A 6 4.38 -16.22 20.17
C ASP A 6 3.50 -15.27 19.38
N LEU A 7 2.98 -15.75 18.25
CA LEU A 7 2.11 -15.02 17.35
C LEU A 7 0.86 -15.86 17.09
N ASP A 8 -0.27 -15.19 16.94
CA ASP A 8 -1.49 -15.82 16.46
C ASP A 8 -1.31 -16.18 14.97
N ASP A 9 -1.37 -17.48 14.67
CA ASP A 9 -1.12 -18.00 13.33
C ASP A 9 -2.22 -17.62 12.33
N ASP A 10 -3.46 -17.46 12.79
CA ASP A 10 -4.57 -17.05 11.94
C ASP A 10 -4.43 -15.57 11.58
N LEU A 11 -4.04 -14.73 12.54
CA LEU A 11 -3.77 -13.31 12.30
C LEU A 11 -2.62 -13.11 11.30
N VAL A 12 -1.54 -13.89 11.46
CA VAL A 12 -0.40 -13.83 10.54
C VAL A 12 -0.79 -14.31 9.15
N ALA A 13 -1.57 -15.39 9.05
CA ALA A 13 -2.06 -15.89 7.77
C ALA A 13 -2.96 -14.87 7.06
N GLU A 14 -3.86 -14.20 7.79
CA GLU A 14 -4.72 -13.15 7.24
C GLU A 14 -3.89 -11.96 6.74
N ALA A 15 -2.90 -11.51 7.50
CA ALA A 15 -2.00 -10.44 7.08
C ALA A 15 -1.20 -10.84 5.83
N MET A 16 -0.67 -12.06 5.79
CA MET A 16 0.06 -12.57 4.63
C MET A 16 -0.83 -12.64 3.38
N ALA A 17 -2.06 -13.12 3.50
CA ALA A 17 -3.02 -13.19 2.39
C ALA A 17 -3.45 -11.80 1.92
N ARG A 18 -3.76 -10.89 2.84
CA ARG A 18 -4.23 -9.52 2.53
C ARG A 18 -3.16 -8.68 1.83
N TYR A 19 -1.90 -8.82 2.22
CA TYR A 19 -0.80 -8.00 1.72
C TYR A 19 0.18 -8.75 0.79
N GLY A 20 -0.12 -9.99 0.41
CA GLY A 20 0.69 -10.78 -0.52
C GLY A 20 2.08 -11.16 0.00
N LEU A 21 2.22 -11.36 1.32
CA LEU A 21 3.51 -11.60 1.96
C LEU A 21 3.82 -13.10 1.99
N ARG A 22 5.10 -13.46 1.85
CA ARG A 22 5.54 -14.86 1.66
C ARG A 22 5.98 -15.51 2.95
N THR A 23 6.31 -14.72 3.98
CA THR A 23 6.80 -15.24 5.26
C THR A 23 6.22 -14.52 6.47
N LYS A 24 6.12 -15.22 7.61
CA LYS A 24 5.72 -14.63 8.90
C LYS A 24 6.61 -13.43 9.29
N ARG A 25 7.91 -13.50 8.96
CA ARG A 25 8.87 -12.41 9.21
C ARG A 25 8.52 -11.15 8.40
N GLU A 26 8.13 -11.30 7.14
CA GLU A 26 7.69 -10.19 6.30
C GLU A 26 6.42 -9.56 6.84
N ALA A 27 5.44 -10.36 7.29
CA ALA A 27 4.22 -9.88 7.92
C ALA A 27 4.49 -9.03 9.17
N VAL A 28 5.35 -9.50 10.06
CA VAL A 28 5.74 -8.76 11.27
C VAL A 28 6.49 -7.47 10.91
N HIS A 29 7.43 -7.53 9.97
CA HIS A 29 8.20 -6.36 9.53
C HIS A 29 7.30 -5.30 8.90
N PHE A 30 6.38 -5.72 8.02
CA PHE A 30 5.40 -4.85 7.38
C PHE A 30 4.49 -4.18 8.40
N ALA A 31 3.94 -4.94 9.35
CA ALA A 31 3.07 -4.39 10.40
C ALA A 31 3.79 -3.33 11.25
N LEU A 32 5.06 -3.54 11.60
CA LEU A 32 5.86 -2.57 12.34
C LEU A 32 6.11 -1.29 11.54
N LYS A 33 6.43 -1.41 10.24
CA LYS A 33 6.59 -0.23 9.37
C LYS A 33 5.29 0.59 9.27
N GLN A 34 4.16 -0.10 9.08
CA GLN A 34 2.85 0.54 9.04
C GLN A 34 2.51 1.24 10.36
N LEU A 35 2.81 0.61 11.50
CA LEU A 35 2.56 1.18 12.83
C LEU A 35 3.39 2.43 13.10
N LEU A 36 4.66 2.43 12.66
CA LEU A 36 5.55 3.58 12.79
C LEU A 36 5.21 4.69 11.80
N GLY A 37 4.27 4.44 10.88
CA GLY A 37 3.89 5.39 9.84
C GLY A 37 5.05 5.71 8.92
N GLU A 38 6.00 4.78 8.71
CA GLU A 38 6.99 4.93 7.65
C GLU A 38 6.21 5.10 6.35
N PRO A 39 6.24 6.29 5.71
CA PRO A 39 5.64 6.44 4.39
C PRO A 39 6.30 5.42 3.46
N LEU A 40 5.66 5.06 2.34
CA LEU A 40 6.43 4.59 1.18
C LEU A 40 7.63 5.53 1.10
N ALA A 41 8.85 5.00 1.15
CA ALA A 41 10.03 5.84 1.06
C ALA A 41 9.79 6.76 -0.14
N LEU A 42 10.10 8.05 -0.05
CA LEU A 42 9.76 9.00 -1.10
C LEU A 42 10.15 8.47 -2.49
N GLU A 43 11.27 7.76 -2.55
CA GLU A 43 11.74 6.98 -3.69
C GLU A 43 10.79 5.87 -4.19
N ASP A 44 10.18 5.06 -3.30
CA ASP A 44 9.17 4.06 -3.68
C ASP A 44 7.90 4.72 -4.21
N ALA A 45 7.46 5.83 -3.61
CA ALA A 45 6.28 6.57 -4.06
C ALA A 45 6.53 7.25 -5.42
N LEU A 46 7.72 7.79 -5.64
CA LEU A 46 8.17 8.34 -6.91
C LEU A 46 8.37 7.24 -7.97
N ALA A 47 8.78 6.03 -7.60
CA ALA A 47 8.89 4.91 -8.54
C ALA A 47 7.54 4.47 -9.11
N MET A 48 6.43 4.82 -8.44
CA MET A 48 5.07 4.60 -8.94
C MET A 48 4.57 5.75 -9.85
N GLU A 49 5.36 6.82 -10.05
CA GLU A 49 5.04 7.91 -10.97
C GLU A 49 4.84 7.36 -12.39
N GLY A 50 3.70 7.70 -12.99
CA GLY A 50 3.31 7.20 -14.32
C GLY A 50 2.67 5.81 -14.35
N SER A 51 2.46 5.16 -13.19
CA SER A 51 1.74 3.88 -13.13
C SER A 51 0.23 4.07 -12.92
N GLY A 52 -0.58 3.29 -13.65
CA GLY A 52 -1.95 2.97 -13.25
C GLY A 52 -3.05 3.98 -13.58
N TRP A 53 -2.84 4.92 -14.50
CA TRP A 53 -3.91 5.82 -14.95
C TRP A 53 -4.11 5.77 -16.46
N GLU A 54 -5.24 5.20 -16.89
CA GLU A 54 -5.68 5.07 -18.30
C GLU A 54 -6.80 6.04 -18.67
N GLY A 55 -7.11 7.01 -17.80
CA GLY A 55 -8.20 7.98 -18.04
C GLY A 55 -7.82 9.07 -19.04
N ASP A 56 -8.83 9.81 -19.52
CA ASP A 56 -8.63 11.05 -20.26
C ASP A 56 -8.79 12.25 -19.32
N LEU A 57 -7.76 13.11 -19.25
CA LEU A 57 -7.68 14.22 -18.32
C LEU A 57 -8.59 15.36 -18.79
N ASP A 58 -8.75 15.47 -20.10
CA ASP A 58 -9.54 16.51 -20.74
C ASP A 58 -11.03 16.19 -20.60
N GLU A 59 -11.42 14.92 -20.65
CA GLU A 59 -12.79 14.47 -20.35
C GLU A 59 -13.21 14.85 -18.91
N LEU A 60 -12.37 14.54 -17.92
CA LEU A 60 -12.61 14.90 -16.52
C LEU A 60 -12.72 16.41 -16.30
N ARG A 61 -11.89 17.20 -16.99
CA ARG A 61 -11.91 18.67 -16.90
C ARG A 61 -13.14 19.27 -17.57
N SER A 62 -13.58 18.72 -18.70
CA SER A 62 -14.78 19.20 -19.41
C SER A 62 -16.04 19.05 -18.57
N SER A 63 -16.16 17.95 -17.81
CA SER A 63 -17.30 17.67 -16.94
C SER A 63 -17.49 18.71 -15.83
N ARG A 64 -16.41 19.35 -15.38
CA ARG A 64 -16.44 20.38 -14.32
C ARG A 64 -16.87 21.76 -14.85
N VAL A 65 -16.67 22.04 -16.14
CA VAL A 65 -17.03 23.31 -16.77
C VAL A 65 -18.46 23.29 -17.31
N ALA A 66 -18.96 22.12 -17.73
CA ALA A 66 -20.32 21.98 -18.26
C ALA A 66 -21.46 22.05 -17.22
N GLY A 67 -21.13 22.05 -15.92
CA GLY A 67 -22.11 22.14 -14.82
C GLY A 67 -22.38 23.56 -14.30
N SER A 68 -21.80 24.59 -14.91
CA SER A 68 -22.02 26.00 -14.58
C SER A 68 -22.42 26.78 -15.83
N GLY A 69 -23.69 26.64 -16.24
CA GLY A 69 -24.31 27.36 -17.34
C GLY A 69 -25.81 27.20 -17.29
#